data_AF-A0A369ALY1-F1
#
_entry.id   AF-A0A369ALY1-F1
#
_cell.length_a   1.000
_cell.length_b   1.000
_cell.length_c   1.000
_cell.angle_alpha   90.00
_cell.angle_beta   90.00
_cell.angle_gamma   90.00
#
_symmetry.space_group_name_H-M   'P 1'
#
loop_
_entity.id
_entity.type
_entity.pdbx_description
1 polymer ?
#
loop_
_entity_poly.entity_id
_entity_poly.type
_entity_poly.pdbx_seq_one_letter_code
_entity_poly.pdbx_strand_id
1 'polypeptide(L)' 'MQNKALKIESLAQSVYKKCDVCGKVKDNFFKLSVYDAKTEKLLVGSLDLCKYCGENMGDILNVYTEPGATLTEFSFEK' A
#
# COMPACT_ATOMS: atom_id res chain seq x y z
N MET A 1 -7.92 -6.01 -16.69
CA MET A 1 -6.70 -5.33 -17.19
C MET A 1 -5.99 -4.71 -15.99
N GLN A 2 -4.75 -5.10 -15.70
CA GLN A 2 -3.96 -4.44 -14.64
C GLN A 2 -3.57 -3.04 -15.11
N ASN A 3 -3.96 -2.02 -14.34
CA ASN A 3 -3.66 -0.63 -14.65
C ASN A 3 -2.22 -0.33 -14.23
N LYS A 4 -1.28 -0.38 -15.18
CA LYS A 4 0.17 -0.27 -14.92
C LYS A 4 0.58 1.07 -14.31
N ALA A 5 -0.25 2.10 -14.47
CA ALA A 5 -0.04 3.42 -13.88
C ALA A 5 -0.32 3.48 -12.36
N LEU A 6 -1.01 2.49 -11.79
CA LEU A 6 -1.35 2.43 -10.37
C LEU A 6 -0.84 1.13 -9.77
N LYS A 7 0.14 1.21 -8.87
CA LYS A 7 0.72 0.03 -8.22
C LYS A 7 0.54 0.12 -6.72
N ILE A 8 -0.16 -0.84 -6.16
CA ILE A 8 -0.35 -0.97 -4.71
C ILE A 8 0.58 -2.06 -4.18
N GLU A 9 1.33 -1.72 -3.13
CA GLU A 9 2.29 -2.60 -2.49
C GLU A 9 2.05 -2.63 -0.98
N SER A 10 2.19 -3.81 -0.37
CA SER A 10 2.19 -3.97 1.09
C SER A 10 3.51 -3.48 1.66
N LEU A 11 3.46 -2.67 2.71
CA LEU A 11 4.62 -2.25 3.47
C LEU A 11 5.12 -3.41 4.33
N ALA A 12 6.44 -3.59 4.39
CA ALA A 12 7.06 -4.60 5.26
C ALA A 12 6.83 -4.31 6.76
N GLN A 13 6.73 -3.04 7.12
CA GLN A 13 6.37 -2.57 8.45
C GLN A 13 5.28 -1.51 8.31
N SER A 14 4.27 -1.58 9.17
CA SER A 14 3.24 -0.55 9.20
C SER A 14 3.84 0.78 9.66
N VAL A 15 3.32 1.88 9.10
CA VAL A 15 3.74 3.24 9.48
C VAL A 15 2.56 3.94 10.12
N TYR A 16 2.72 4.35 11.37
CA TYR A 16 1.68 5.08 12.10
C TYR A 16 1.64 6.55 11.64
N LYS A 17 0.69 6.89 10.77
CA LYS A 17 0.50 8.26 10.25
C LYS A 17 -0.93 8.49 9.76
N LYS A 18 -1.21 9.69 9.26
CA LYS A 18 -2.51 10.00 8.63
C LYS A 18 -2.66 9.16 7.35
N CYS A 19 -3.77 8.44 7.21
CA CYS A 19 -4.12 7.80 5.95
C CYS A 19 -4.58 8.86 4.94
N ASP A 20 -4.04 8.82 3.72
CA ASP A 20 -4.30 9.86 2.71
C ASP A 20 -5.72 9.81 2.13
N VAL A 21 -6.42 8.68 2.30
CA VAL A 21 -7.80 8.51 1.79
C VAL A 21 -8.83 8.85 2.85
N CYS A 22 -8.79 8.20 4.02
CA CYS A 22 -9.80 8.42 5.06
C CYS A 22 -9.47 9.56 6.04
N GLY A 23 -8.27 10.13 5.96
CA GLY A 23 -7.82 11.25 6.78
C GLY A 23 -7.61 10.96 8.27
N LYS A 24 -7.78 9.71 8.72
CA LYS A 24 -7.59 9.30 10.12
C LYS A 24 -6.13 8.89 10.36
N VAL A 25 -5.60 9.20 11.54
CA VAL A 25 -4.27 8.76 11.99
C VAL A 25 -4.37 7.33 12.52
N LYS A 26 -3.62 6.40 11.93
CA LYS A 26 -3.56 4.98 12.29
C LYS A 26 -2.41 4.30 11.54
N ASP A 27 -2.25 3.00 11.74
CA ASP A 27 -1.32 2.19 10.96
C ASP A 27 -1.70 2.15 9.48
N ASN A 28 -0.77 2.61 8.65
CA ASN A 28 -0.80 2.43 7.21
C ASN A 28 0.01 1.19 6.84
N PHE A 29 -0.62 0.28 6.09
CA PHE A 29 -0.06 -1.02 5.71
C PHE A 29 0.28 -1.09 4.23
N PHE A 30 -0.20 -0.13 3.42
CA PHE A 30 -0.05 -0.17 1.98
C PHE A 30 0.41 1.18 1.45
N LYS A 31 1.17 1.13 0.35
CA LYS A 31 1.54 2.29 -0.44
C LYS A 31 1.03 2.11 -1.86
N LEU A 32 0.27 3.09 -2.35
CA LEU A 32 -0.14 3.18 -3.73
C LEU A 32 0.77 4.16 -4.45
N SER A 33 1.58 3.66 -5.39
CA SER A 33 2.40 4.45 -6.29
C SER A 33 1.61 4.82 -7.54
N VAL A 34 1.57 6.12 -7.85
CA VAL A 34 0.90 6.68 -9.03
C VAL A 34 1.96 7.08 -10.04
N TYR A 35 1.89 6.52 -11.24
CA TYR A 35 2.78 6.83 -12.35
C TYR A 35 2.07 7.68 -13.41
N ASP A 36 2.84 8.40 -14.21
CA ASP A 36 2.33 9.16 -15.35
C ASP A 36 1.49 8.27 -16.29
N ALA A 37 0.33 8.75 -16.68
CA ALA A 37 -0.63 8.01 -17.50
C ALA A 37 -0.15 7.76 -18.94
N LYS A 38 0.77 8.59 -19.47
CA LYS A 38 1.24 8.45 -20.86
C LYS A 38 2.31 7.39 -21.00
N THR A 39 3.29 7.41 -20.10
CA THR A 39 4.50 6.60 -20.20
C THR A 39 4.57 5.48 -19.17
N GLU A 40 3.82 5.57 -18.08
CA GLU A 40 3.82 4.62 -16.95
C GLU A 40 5.20 4.43 -16.30
N LYS A 41 6.15 5.34 -16.56
CA LYS A 41 7.56 5.24 -16.14
C LYS A 41 7.91 6.17 -15.00
N LEU A 42 7.34 7.37 -15.01
CA LEU A 42 7.62 8.41 -14.03
C LEU A 42 6.65 8.30 -12.86
N LEU A 43 7.18 8.15 -11.64
CA LEU A 43 6.39 8.26 -10.42
C LEU A 43 5.97 9.73 -10.24
N VAL A 44 4.66 9.97 -10.23
CA VAL A 44 4.09 11.33 -10.06
C VAL A 44 3.57 11.56 -8.64
N GLY A 45 3.30 10.49 -7.89
CA GLY A 45 2.86 10.63 -6.51
C GLY A 45 2.71 9.28 -5.81
N SER A 46 2.38 9.34 -4.52
CA SER A 46 2.05 8.16 -3.75
C SER A 46 1.00 8.46 -2.69
N LEU A 47 0.21 7.45 -2.33
CA LEU A 47 -0.72 7.49 -1.21
C LEU A 47 -0.38 6.41 -0.20
N ASP A 48 -0.45 6.75 1.08
CA ASP A 48 -0.30 5.83 2.18
C ASP A 48 -1.66 5.46 2.76
N LEU A 49 -1.93 4.16 2.79
CA LEU A 49 -3.26 3.62 3.03
C LEU A 49 -3.28 2.75 4.28
N CYS A 50 -4.27 3.00 5.14
CA CYS A 50 -4.62 2.08 6.21
C CYS A 50 -5.19 0.79 5.66
N LYS A 51 -5.28 -0.25 6.50
CA LYS A 51 -5.73 -1.60 6.11
C LYS A 51 -6.99 -1.56 5.22
N TYR A 52 -8.05 -0.96 5.73
CA TYR A 52 -9.34 -0.86 5.03
C TYR A 52 -9.25 -0.09 3.71
N CYS A 53 -8.50 1.02 3.66
CA CYS A 53 -8.40 1.81 2.42
C CYS A 53 -7.52 1.12 1.38
N GLY A 54 -6.50 0.38 1.82
CA GLY A 54 -5.65 -0.42 0.92
C GLY A 54 -6.39 -1.59 0.32
N GLU A 55 -7.12 -2.37 1.13
CA GLU A 55 -7.95 -3.49 0.66
C GLU A 55 -8.98 -3.02 -0.39
N ASN A 56 -9.74 -1.96 -0.10
CA ASN A 56 -10.69 -1.39 -1.07
C ASN A 56 -10.00 -0.90 -2.36
N MET A 57 -8.79 -0.32 -2.25
CA MET A 57 -8.06 0.13 -3.43
C MET A 57 -7.50 -1.06 -4.23
N GLY A 58 -7.11 -2.14 -3.56
CA GLY A 58 -6.75 -3.42 -4.18
C GLY A 58 -7.92 -3.98 -4.99
N ASP A 59 -9.12 -4.00 -4.41
CA ASP A 59 -10.35 -4.43 -5.10
C ASP A 59 -10.64 -3.59 -6.35
N ILE A 60 -10.54 -2.26 -6.25
CA ILE A 60 -10.72 -1.34 -7.39
C ILE A 60 -9.71 -1.64 -8.52
N LEU A 61 -8.47 -1.94 -8.15
CA LEU A 61 -7.38 -2.22 -9.10
C LEU A 61 -7.35 -3.68 -9.57
N ASN A 62 -8.21 -4.55 -9.04
CA ASN A 62 -8.13 -6.00 -9.20
C ASN A 62 -6.75 -6.56 -8.85
N VAL A 63 -6.15 -6.06 -7.76
CA VAL A 63 -4.88 -6.52 -7.20
C VAL A 63 -5.14 -7.07 -5.81
N TYR A 64 -4.75 -8.32 -5.58
CA TYR A 64 -4.79 -8.91 -4.26
C TYR A 64 -3.68 -8.32 -3.40
N THR A 65 -4.07 -7.65 -2.30
CA THR A 65 -3.12 -7.06 -1.36
C THR A 65 -3.40 -7.60 0.04
N GLU A 66 -2.49 -8.40 0.58
CA GLU A 66 -2.52 -8.77 1.99
C GLU A 66 -1.58 -7.87 2.79
N PRO A 67 -1.97 -7.44 4.02
CA PRO A 67 -1.02 -6.78 4.91
C PRO A 67 0.16 -7.72 5.15
N GLY A 68 1.39 -7.22 4.95
CA GLY A 68 2.60 -8.00 5.21
C GLY A 68 2.57 -8.53 6.64
N ALA A 69 2.86 -9.83 6.81
CA ALA A 69 2.96 -10.43 8.13
C ALA A 69 4.04 -9.68 8.93
N THR A 70 3.60 -8.92 9.93
CA THR A 70 4.53 -8.31 10.88
C THR A 70 5.08 -9.45 11.72
N LEU A 71 6.37 -9.76 11.56
CA LEU A 71 7.06 -10.68 12.46
C LEU A 71 7.07 -10.03 13.84
N THR A 72 6.14 -10.44 14.70
CA THR A 72 6.05 -9.94 16.09
C THR A 72 7.15 -10.50 16.97
N GLU A 73 7.78 -11.59 16.55
CA GLU A 73 8.82 -12.28 17.30
C GLU A 73 10.01 -12.56 16.39
N PHE A 74 11.18 -12.09 16.81
CA PHE A 74 12.45 -12.45 16.23
C PHE A 74 13.09 -13.52 17.12
N SER A 75 13.26 -14.74 16.60
CA SER A 75 13.93 -15.85 17.29
C SER A 75 15.34 -16.04 16.74
N PHE A 76 16.33 -16.17 17.64
CA PHE A 76 17.71 -16.52 17.32
C PHE A 76 17.97 -18.05 17.36
N GLU A 77 16.95 -18.90 17.55
CA GLU A 77 17.12 -20.35 17.58
C GLU A 77 16.93 -20.94 16.16
N LYS A 78 17.92 -21.55 15.49
CA LYS A 78 19.34 -21.80 15.77
C LYS A 78 20.09 -21.92 14.43
#